data_AF-A0A0G3BMJ7-F1
#
_entry.id   AF-A0A0G3BMJ7-F1
#
_cell.length_a   1.000
_cell.length_b   1.000
_cell.length_c   1.000
_cell.angle_alpha   90.00
_cell.angle_beta   90.00
_cell.angle_gamma   90.00
#
_symmetry.space_group_name_H-M   'P 1'
#
loop_
_entity.id
_entity.type
_entity.pdbx_description
1 polymer ?
#
loop_
_entity_poly.entity_id
_entity_poly.type
_entity_poly.pdbx_seq_one_letter_code
_entity_poly.pdbx_strand_id
1 'polypeptide(L)' 'MENLNALFASIARKHLRIETLETRNSDQLDFPEVAVWEVRRALDAAFKAGYERGLEAQQQEPAQP' A
#
# COMPACT_ATOMS: atom_id res chain seq x y z
N MET A 1 -3.24 9.29 -9.59
CA MET A 1 -3.28 7.88 -9.12
C MET A 1 -1.90 7.26 -8.93
N GLU A 2 -0.83 7.70 -9.60
CA GLU A 2 0.54 7.18 -9.41
C GLU A 2 1.03 7.17 -7.95
N ASN A 3 0.58 8.12 -7.13
CA ASN A 3 0.98 8.19 -5.73
C ASN A 3 0.43 7.01 -4.88
N LEU A 4 -0.72 6.45 -5.25
CA LEU A 4 -1.29 5.28 -4.55
C LEU A 4 -0.49 4.01 -4.85
N ASN A 5 -0.06 3.82 -6.09
CA ASN A 5 0.77 2.67 -6.45
C ASN A 5 2.12 2.70 -5.72
N ALA A 6 2.75 3.87 -5.62
CA ALA A 6 3.98 4.04 -4.85
C ALA A 6 3.78 3.73 -3.35
N LEU A 7 2.67 4.18 -2.77
CA LEU A 7 2.29 3.88 -1.39
C LEU A 7 2.10 2.36 -1.20
N PHE A 8 1.30 1.71 -2.05
CA PHE A 8 1.07 0.27 -1.95
C PHE A 8 2.36 -0.53 -2.13
N ALA A 9 3.20 -0.16 -3.09
CA ALA A 9 4.50 -0.80 -3.29
C ALA A 9 5.41 -0.64 -2.07
N SER A 10 5.37 0.52 -1.39
CA SER A 10 6.13 0.72 -0.16
C SER A 10 5.66 -0.16 0.99
N ILE A 11 4.34 -0.34 1.13
CA ILE A 11 3.73 -1.19 2.16
C ILE A 11 4.04 -2.67 1.86
N ALA A 12 3.89 -3.10 0.61
CA ALA A 12 4.19 -4.46 0.18
C ALA A 12 5.67 -4.81 0.43
N ARG A 13 6.61 -3.94 0.05
CA ARG A 13 8.04 -4.15 0.34
C ARG A 13 8.32 -4.25 1.83
N LYS A 14 7.71 -3.38 2.64
CA LYS A 14 7.98 -3.30 4.08
C LYS A 14 7.38 -4.48 4.87
N HIS A 15 6.17 -4.90 4.51
CA HIS A 15 5.39 -5.84 5.31
C HIS A 15 5.34 -7.25 4.71
N LEU A 16 5.36 -7.37 3.38
CA LEU A 16 5.25 -8.65 2.66
C LEU A 16 6.58 -9.09 2.04
N ARG A 17 7.61 -8.22 2.03
CA ARG A 17 8.93 -8.44 1.41
C ARG A 17 8.85 -8.73 -0.10
N ILE A 18 7.80 -8.25 -0.75
CA ILE A 18 7.60 -8.34 -2.20
C ILE A 18 8.21 -7.08 -2.83
N GLU A 19 9.11 -7.26 -3.80
CA GLU A 19 9.85 -6.17 -4.43
C GLU A 19 8.95 -5.22 -5.23
N THR A 20 8.02 -5.79 -6.00
CA THR A 20 7.11 -5.10 -6.90
C THR A 20 5.71 -5.70 -6.85
N LEU A 21 4.69 -4.88 -7.15
CA LEU A 21 3.31 -5.34 -7.33
C LEU A 21 2.98 -5.63 -8.80
N GLU A 22 3.94 -5.46 -9.70
CA GLU A 22 3.79 -5.83 -11.10
C GLU A 22 3.93 -7.33 -11.29
N THR A 23 3.10 -7.91 -12.15
CA THR A 23 3.17 -9.33 -12.53
C THR A 23 4.38 -9.60 -13.41
N ARG A 24 5.18 -10.60 -13.05
CA ARG A 24 6.45 -10.94 -13.72
C ARG A 24 6.36 -12.20 -14.58
N ASN A 25 5.21 -12.88 -14.60
CA ASN A 25 4.99 -14.17 -15.26
C ASN A 25 6.02 -15.23 -14.83
N SER A 26 6.31 -15.28 -13.53
CA SER A 26 7.27 -16.19 -12.92
C SER A 26 6.73 -16.69 -11.59
N ASP A 27 6.55 -18.01 -11.47
CA ASP A 27 5.96 -18.62 -10.28
C ASP A 27 6.68 -18.21 -8.99
N GLN A 28 8.01 -18.25 -9.00
CA GLN A 28 8.82 -17.87 -7.83
C GLN A 28 8.69 -16.39 -7.42
N LEU A 29 8.45 -15.51 -8.37
CA LEU A 29 8.39 -14.06 -8.12
C LEU A 29 6.96 -13.57 -7.88
N ASP A 30 5.97 -14.22 -8.49
CA ASP A 30 4.55 -13.84 -8.40
C ASP A 30 3.80 -14.59 -7.29
N PHE A 31 4.32 -15.72 -6.79
CA PHE A 31 3.71 -16.50 -5.70
C PHE A 31 4.65 -16.65 -4.50
N PRO A 32 5.04 -15.54 -3.83
CA PRO A 32 5.84 -15.61 -2.63
C PRO A 32 5.04 -16.19 -1.45
N GLU A 33 5.66 -17.06 -0.67
CA GLU A 33 5.11 -17.48 0.61
C GLU A 33 5.16 -16.31 1.61
N VAL A 34 3.99 -15.90 2.10
CA VAL A 34 3.84 -14.80 3.06
C VAL A 34 3.15 -15.28 4.32
N ALA A 35 3.64 -14.85 5.48
CA ALA A 35 3.00 -15.23 6.72
C ALA A 35 1.68 -14.47 6.93
N VAL A 36 0.67 -15.13 7.49
CA VAL A 36 -0.65 -14.52 7.73
C VAL A 36 -0.59 -13.25 8.60
N TRP A 37 0.39 -13.15 9.51
CA TRP A 37 0.59 -11.95 10.32
C TRP A 37 1.24 -10.80 9.53
N GLU A 38 2.07 -11.09 8.52
CA GLU A 38 2.63 -10.10 7.60
C GLU A 38 1.52 -9.51 6.72
N VAL A 39 0.62 -10.36 6.23
CA VAL A 39 -0.61 -9.93 5.52
C VAL A 39 -1.45 -9.01 6.39
N ARG A 40 -1.74 -9.40 7.64
CA ARG A 40 -2.49 -8.56 8.58
C ARG A 40 -1.84 -7.19 8.78
N ARG A 41 -0.51 -7.14 8.97
CA ARG A 41 0.22 -5.88 9.16
C ARG A 41 0.20 -5.00 7.92
N ALA A 42 0.28 -5.58 6.72
CA ALA A 42 0.19 -4.84 5.47
C ALA A 42 -1.19 -4.21 5.28
N LEU A 43 -2.26 -4.95 5.58
CA LEU A 43 -3.63 -4.47 5.48
C LEU A 43 -3.92 -3.33 6.48
N ASP A 44 -3.47 -3.47 7.73
CA ASP A 44 -3.60 -2.44 8.75
C ASP A 44 -2.86 -1.15 8.34
N ALA A 45 -1.63 -1.28 7.84
CA ALA A 45 -0.85 -0.15 7.32
C ALA A 45 -1.52 0.54 6.12
N ALA A 46 -2.10 -0.23 5.19
CA ALA A 46 -2.81 0.31 4.03
C ALA A 46 -4.08 1.04 4.43
N PHE A 47 -4.86 0.49 5.36
CA PHE A 47 -6.06 1.14 5.88
C PHE A 47 -5.73 2.46 6.58
N LYS A 48 -4.73 2.44 7.49
CA LYS A 48 -4.30 3.64 8.21
C LYS A 48 -3.80 4.73 7.25
N ALA A 49 -2.96 4.38 6.26
CA ALA A 49 -2.47 5.34 5.28
C ALA A 49 -3.60 5.92 4.41
N GLY A 50 -4.61 5.11 4.06
CA GLY A 50 -5.80 5.57 3.37
C GLY A 50 -6.64 6.54 4.22
N TYR A 51 -6.81 6.23 5.51
CA TYR A 51 -7.52 7.08 6.46
C TYR A 51 -6.82 8.43 6.66
N GLU A 52 -5.51 8.43 6.90
CA GLU A 52 -4.70 9.65 7.05
C GLU A 52 -4.80 10.54 5.80
N ARG A 53 -4.71 9.94 4.61
CA ARG A 53 -4.92 10.68 3.34
C ARG A 53 -6.30 11.30 3.22
N GLY A 54 -7.34 10.58 3.65
CA GLY A 54 -8.71 11.10 3.67
C GLY A 54 -8.82 12.33 4.56
N LEU A 55 -8.20 12.30 5.74
CA LEU A 55 -8.16 13.45 6.64
C LEU A 55 -7.36 14.63 6.08
N GLU A 56 -6.21 14.37 5.45
CA GLU A 56 -5.40 15.41 4.80
C GLU A 56 -6.15 16.09 3.66
N ALA A 57 -6.90 15.32 2.86
CA ALA A 57 -7.72 15.86 1.77
C ALA A 57 -8.81 16.82 2.28
N GLN A 58 -9.40 16.53 3.45
CA GLN A 58 -10.38 17.41 4.11
C GLN A 58 -9.76 18.69 4.67
N GLN A 59 -8.47 18.69 5.01
CA GLN A 59 -7.74 19.86 5.49
C GLN A 59 -7.21 20.75 4.34
N GLN A 60 -7.16 20.21 3.11
CA GLN A 60 -6.70 20.89 1.91
C GLN A 60 -7.83 21.50 1.07
N GLU A 61 -9.10 21.37 1.47
CA GLU A 61 -10.17 22.19 0.91
C GLU A 61 -9.87 23.66 1.22
N PRO A 62 -9.52 24.49 0.21
CA PRO A 62 -9.43 25.91 0.47
C PRO A 62 -10.81 26.37 0.93
N ALA A 63 -10.86 27.17 1.99
CA ALA A 63 -12.02 27.98 2.29
C ALA A 63 -12.36 28.78 1.02
N GLN A 64 -13.31 28.27 0.24
CA GLN A 64 -13.77 28.92 -0.98
C GLN A 64 -14.52 30.20 -0.54
N PRO A 65 -14.16 31.38 -1.07
CA PRO A 65 -14.98 32.58 -0.91
C PRO A 65 -16.32 32.45 -1.64
#